data_AF-A0A7S1YWL7-F1
#
_entry.id   AF-A0A7S1YWL7-F1
#
_cell.length_a   1.000
_cell.length_b   1.000
_cell.length_c   1.000
_cell.angle_alpha   90.00
_cell.angle_beta   90.00
_cell.angle_gamma   90.00
#
_symmetry.space_group_name_H-M   'P 1'
#
loop_
_entity.id
_entity.type
_entity.pdbx_description
1 polymer ?
#
loop_
_entity_poly.entity_id
_entity_poly.type
_entity_poly.pdbx_seq_one_letter_code
_entity_poly.pdbx_strand_id
1 'polypeptide(L)'
;GSVSLRLAGVAEHPPTRRRMEVWTTAPGVQLYTSNYIDGTDPSPSTAKGGAKYGPWQAFCMETQSFPSSIWPEGKGRGGPDFWKGRCHVLRPGGKDYAHDVEYVFGSMSA
;
A
#
# COMPACT_ATOMS: atom_id res chain seq x y z
N GLY A 1 4.92 0.92 -22.99
CA GLY A 1 4.17 -0.32 -22.76
C GLY A 1 3.35 -0.13 -21.52
N SER A 2 2.06 -0.44 -21.56
CA SER A 2 1.21 -0.45 -20.37
C SER A 2 1.77 -1.48 -19.39
N VAL A 3 2.03 -1.07 -18.15
CA VAL A 3 2.40 -2.00 -17.09
C VAL A 3 1.14 -2.76 -16.71
N SER A 4 1.19 -4.10 -16.68
CA SER A 4 0.06 -4.90 -16.24
C SER A 4 -0.04 -4.92 -14.72
N LEU A 5 -1.26 -5.01 -14.21
CA LEU A 5 -1.52 -5.26 -12.81
C LEU A 5 -0.85 -6.57 -12.35
N ARG A 6 -0.33 -6.55 -11.12
CA ARG A 6 0.26 -7.72 -10.43
C ARG A 6 -0.32 -7.81 -9.03
N LEU A 7 -0.55 -9.03 -8.54
CA LEU A 7 -1.01 -9.25 -7.18
C LEU A 7 0.09 -8.80 -6.20
N ALA A 8 -0.23 -7.79 -5.39
CA ALA A 8 0.67 -7.24 -4.39
C ALA A 8 0.48 -7.89 -3.01
N GLY A 9 -0.76 -8.27 -2.68
CA GLY A 9 -1.08 -8.85 -1.38
C GLY A 9 -2.51 -9.34 -1.29
N VAL A 10 -2.73 -10.24 -0.34
CA VAL A 10 -4.05 -10.79 0.00
C VAL A 10 -4.24 -10.65 1.50
N ALA A 11 -5.36 -10.07 1.91
CA ALA A 11 -5.80 -10.03 3.30
C ALA A 11 -7.03 -10.90 3.47
N GLU A 12 -7.00 -11.78 4.47
CA GLU A 12 -8.08 -12.71 4.79
C GLU A 12 -8.46 -12.57 6.25
N HIS A 13 -9.76 -12.60 6.54
CA HIS A 13 -10.29 -12.56 7.89
C HIS A 13 -11.15 -13.79 8.15
N PRO A 14 -10.54 -14.90 8.65
CA PRO A 14 -11.22 -16.19 8.79
C PRO A 14 -12.56 -16.15 9.52
N PRO A 15 -12.73 -15.40 10.64
CA PRO A 15 -14.01 -15.34 11.36
C PRO A 15 -15.18 -14.83 10.51
N THR A 16 -14.91 -13.96 9.54
CA THR A 16 -15.96 -13.41 8.64
C THR A 16 -15.87 -13.95 7.22
N ARG A 17 -14.85 -14.78 6.95
CA ARG A 17 -14.50 -15.28 5.61
C ARG A 17 -14.21 -14.19 4.56
N ARG A 18 -14.16 -12.92 4.95
CA ARG A 18 -13.86 -11.81 4.04
C ARG A 18 -12.44 -11.93 3.52
N ARG A 19 -12.28 -11.59 2.25
CA ARG A 19 -11.01 -11.58 1.55
C ARG A 19 -10.88 -10.32 0.71
N MET A 20 -9.69 -9.74 0.69
CA MET A 20 -9.34 -8.59 -0.13
C MET A 20 -8.01 -8.85 -0.83
N GLU A 21 -8.00 -8.81 -2.16
CA GLU A 21 -6.77 -8.77 -2.95
C GLU A 21 -6.43 -7.32 -3.31
N VAL A 22 -5.14 -7.02 -3.38
CA VAL A 22 -4.63 -5.75 -3.91
C VAL A 22 -3.79 -6.06 -5.13
N TRP A 23 -4.21 -5.54 -6.27
CA TRP A 23 -3.48 -5.61 -7.53
C TRP A 23 -2.95 -4.23 -7.88
N THR A 24 -1.73 -4.14 -8.41
CA THR A 24 -1.16 -2.84 -8.75
C THR A 24 -0.12 -2.89 -9.86
N THR A 25 0.05 -1.76 -10.55
CA THR A 25 1.17 -1.54 -11.47
C THR A 25 2.42 -0.99 -10.78
N ALA A 26 2.32 -0.58 -9.51
CA ALA A 26 3.47 -0.15 -8.71
C ALA A 26 4.51 -1.27 -8.52
N PRO A 27 5.78 -0.90 -8.27
CA PRO A 27 6.83 -1.86 -8.01
C PRO A 27 6.83 -2.41 -6.57
N GLY A 28 6.19 -1.73 -5.61
CA GLY A 28 6.18 -2.12 -4.20
C GLY A 28 4.86 -1.85 -3.48
N VAL A 29 4.76 -2.40 -2.28
CA VAL A 29 3.66 -2.16 -1.33
C VAL A 29 4.25 -2.00 0.08
N GLN A 30 3.81 -0.97 0.80
CA GLN A 30 4.09 -0.82 2.22
C GLN A 30 2.95 -1.45 3.02
N LEU A 31 3.31 -2.29 3.99
CA LEU A 31 2.37 -2.76 5.02
C LEU A 31 2.59 -1.95 6.29
N TYR A 32 1.58 -1.19 6.70
CA TYR A 32 1.57 -0.49 7.99
C TYR A 32 0.44 -1.06 8.86
N THR A 33 0.78 -1.56 10.05
CA THR A 33 -0.15 -2.27 10.95
C THR A 33 -0.73 -1.36 12.04
N SER A 34 -0.94 -0.07 11.74
CA SER A 34 -1.53 0.88 12.70
C SER A 34 -0.77 1.01 14.03
N ASN A 35 0.56 0.87 14.02
CA ASN A 35 1.36 0.78 15.24
C ASN A 35 1.28 2.02 16.16
N TYR A 36 1.02 3.20 15.60
CA TYR A 36 1.07 4.48 16.32
C TYR A 36 -0.30 5.12 16.56
N ILE A 37 -1.40 4.40 16.32
CA ILE A 37 -2.73 4.90 16.65
C ILE A 37 -2.98 4.65 18.14
N ASP A 38 -3.15 5.69 18.95
CA ASP A 38 -3.16 5.56 20.42
C ASP A 38 -4.56 5.44 21.05
N GLY A 39 -5.63 5.51 20.26
CA GLY A 39 -7.00 5.44 20.78
C GLY A 39 -7.56 6.74 21.31
N THR A 40 -6.89 7.87 21.08
CA THR A 40 -7.34 9.20 21.53
C THR A 40 -7.84 10.10 20.40
N ASP A 41 -7.37 9.88 19.17
CA ASP A 41 -7.73 10.68 17.99
C ASP A 41 -8.05 9.78 16.77
N PRO A 42 -9.24 9.88 16.16
CA PRO A 42 -10.40 10.65 16.61
C PRO A 42 -10.97 10.12 17.93
N SER A 43 -11.63 10.99 18.70
CA SER A 43 -12.37 10.55 19.88
C SER A 43 -13.49 9.57 19.48
N PRO A 44 -13.91 8.64 20.37
CA PRO A 44 -14.97 7.70 20.02
C PRO A 44 -16.28 8.35 19.57
N SER A 45 -16.59 9.55 20.06
CA SER A 45 -17.81 10.29 19.67
C SER A 45 -17.80 10.79 18.23
N THR A 46 -16.62 10.91 17.60
CA THR A 46 -16.47 11.34 16.20
C THR A 46 -16.04 10.19 15.28
N ALA A 47 -15.55 9.09 15.84
CA ALA A 47 -15.27 7.86 15.10
C ALA A 47 -16.55 7.20 14.56
N LYS A 48 -16.40 6.44 13.47
CA LYS A 48 -17.54 5.78 12.81
C LYS A 48 -18.18 4.76 13.76
N GLY A 49 -19.47 4.94 14.03
CA GLY A 49 -20.24 4.04 14.89
C GLY A 49 -19.78 4.00 16.34
N GLY A 50 -19.12 5.05 16.84
CA GLY A 50 -18.62 5.06 18.23
C GLY A 50 -17.34 4.24 18.45
N ALA A 51 -16.68 3.80 17.38
CA ALA A 51 -15.55 2.89 17.46
C ALA A 51 -14.32 3.54 18.14
N LYS A 52 -13.48 2.72 18.77
CA LYS A 52 -12.17 3.14 19.25
C LYS A 52 -11.08 2.59 18.33
N TYR A 53 -10.35 3.46 17.64
CA TYR A 53 -9.23 3.06 16.79
C TYR A 53 -7.94 3.09 17.59
N GLY A 54 -7.33 1.93 17.84
CA GLY A 54 -6.07 1.81 18.60
C GLY A 54 -5.00 1.03 17.84
N PRO A 55 -3.91 0.65 18.52
CA PRO A 55 -2.82 -0.07 17.90
C PRO A 55 -3.31 -1.40 17.31
N TRP A 56 -2.85 -1.71 16.09
CA TRP A 56 -3.13 -2.98 15.40
C TRP A 56 -4.61 -3.26 15.08
N GLN A 57 -5.50 -2.26 15.22
CA GLN A 57 -6.92 -2.42 14.89
C GLN A 57 -7.20 -2.38 13.37
N ALA A 58 -6.19 -2.02 12.57
CA ALA A 58 -6.28 -1.98 11.12
C ALA A 58 -4.88 -2.18 10.50
N PHE A 59 -4.84 -2.21 9.17
CA PHE A 59 -3.60 -2.16 8.42
C PHE A 59 -3.81 -1.35 7.13
N CYS A 60 -2.70 -0.87 6.56
CA CYS A 60 -2.64 -0.26 5.23
C CYS A 60 -1.83 -1.17 4.30
N MET A 61 -2.26 -1.27 3.03
CA MET A 61 -1.45 -1.78 1.92
C MET A 61 -1.26 -0.65 0.91
N GLU A 62 -0.17 0.09 1.06
CA GLU A 62 0.10 1.31 0.30
C GLU A 62 0.98 0.96 -0.90
N THR A 63 0.40 0.88 -2.09
CA THR A 63 1.15 0.57 -3.31
C THR A 63 1.96 1.79 -3.73
N GLN A 64 3.26 1.62 -4.01
CA GLN A 64 4.17 2.75 -4.23
C GLN A 64 5.48 2.36 -4.92
N SER A 65 6.26 3.37 -5.32
CA SER A 65 7.72 3.22 -5.48
C SER A 65 8.38 2.92 -4.14
N PHE A 66 9.59 2.36 -4.15
CA PHE A 66 10.25 2.02 -2.90
C PHE A 66 10.58 3.27 -2.06
N PRO A 67 10.58 3.16 -0.72
CA PRO A 67 10.90 4.30 0.15
C PRO A 67 12.26 4.92 -0.21
N SER A 68 12.36 6.25 -0.15
CA SER A 68 13.61 6.98 -0.43
C SER A 68 14.22 6.76 -1.83
N SER A 69 13.45 6.25 -2.78
CA SER A 69 13.92 5.91 -4.14
C SER A 69 14.15 7.10 -5.09
N ILE A 70 14.09 8.33 -4.57
CA ILE A 70 14.50 9.55 -5.28
C ILE A 70 16.03 9.74 -5.28
N TRP A 71 16.75 8.97 -4.48
CA TRP A 71 18.20 9.09 -4.35
C TRP A 71 18.93 8.65 -5.65
N PRO A 72 20.06 9.27 -6.02
CA PRO A 72 20.84 8.83 -7.18
C PRO A 72 21.25 7.37 -7.11
N GLU A 73 21.22 6.69 -8.26
CA GLU A 73 21.60 5.28 -8.38
C GLU A 73 23.01 5.03 -7.81
N GLY A 74 23.14 3.97 -7.01
CA GLY A 74 24.41 3.60 -6.37
C GLY A 74 24.86 4.52 -5.22
N LYS A 75 24.10 5.56 -4.87
CA LYS A 75 24.47 6.48 -3.77
C LYS A 75 23.61 6.31 -2.52
N GLY A 76 22.54 5.51 -2.56
CA GLY A 76 21.55 5.38 -1.49
C GLY A 76 21.66 4.05 -0.71
N ARG A 77 20.81 3.87 0.30
CA ARG A 77 20.64 2.56 0.95
C ARG A 77 19.83 1.65 0.03
N GLY A 78 20.42 0.55 -0.44
CA GLY A 78 19.73 -0.43 -1.28
C GLY A 78 20.66 -1.15 -2.25
N GLY A 79 20.38 -2.43 -2.52
CA GLY A 79 21.06 -3.20 -3.55
C GLY A 79 20.55 -2.89 -4.97
N PRO A 80 21.14 -3.51 -6.01
CA PRO A 80 20.72 -3.32 -7.40
C PRO A 80 19.22 -3.55 -7.64
N ASP A 81 18.63 -4.51 -6.93
CA ASP A 81 17.21 -4.82 -7.02
C ASP A 81 16.31 -3.75 -6.39
N PHE A 82 16.79 -3.03 -5.38
CA PHE A 82 16.03 -1.95 -4.76
C PHE A 82 15.81 -0.80 -5.75
N TRP A 83 16.77 -0.53 -6.63
CA TRP A 83 16.63 0.51 -7.66
C TRP A 83 15.74 0.11 -8.84
N LYS A 84 15.24 -1.14 -8.88
CA LYS A 84 14.16 -1.51 -9.80
C LYS A 84 12.82 -0.87 -9.41
N GLY A 85 12.61 -0.55 -8.13
CA GLY A 85 11.42 0.14 -7.62
C GLY A 85 11.53 1.66 -7.58
N ARG A 86 12.31 2.25 -8.50
CA ARG A 86 12.62 3.69 -8.50
C ARG A 86 11.39 4.60 -8.52
N CYS A 87 11.54 5.76 -7.90
CA CYS A 87 10.56 6.84 -7.98
C CYS A 87 10.46 7.31 -9.44
N HIS A 88 9.23 7.43 -9.95
CA HIS A 88 9.03 8.06 -11.23
C HIS A 88 9.20 9.57 -11.12
N VAL A 89 10.21 10.12 -11.79
CA VAL A 89 10.45 11.56 -11.83
C VAL A 89 9.70 12.15 -13.03
N LEU A 90 8.57 12.79 -12.77
CA LEU A 90 7.82 13.56 -13.76
C LEU A 90 8.65 14.75 -14.25
N ARG A 91 8.70 14.94 -15.57
CA ARG A 91 9.43 16.04 -16.22
C ARG A 91 8.54 16.76 -17.22
N PRO A 92 8.64 18.09 -17.37
CA PRO A 92 7.95 18.81 -18.44
C PRO A 92 8.26 18.21 -19.82
N GLY A 93 7.23 17.98 -20.63
CA GLY A 93 7.36 17.33 -21.95
C GLY A 93 7.71 15.85 -21.92
N GLY A 94 7.78 15.25 -20.72
CA GLY A 94 7.97 13.82 -20.54
C GLY A 94 6.69 13.01 -20.73
N LYS A 95 6.78 11.70 -20.48
CA LYS A 95 5.61 10.82 -20.44
C LYS A 95 4.82 11.08 -19.16
N ASP A 96 3.51 10.91 -19.24
CA ASP A 96 2.63 10.94 -18.07
C ASP A 96 2.94 9.80 -17.11
N TYR A 97 2.73 10.07 -15.82
CA TYR A 97 2.74 9.03 -14.79
C TYR A 97 1.37 8.36 -14.75
N ALA A 98 1.36 7.04 -14.82
CA ALA A 98 0.18 6.21 -14.65
C ALA A 98 0.48 5.13 -13.61
N HIS A 99 -0.44 4.96 -12.65
CA HIS A 99 -0.36 3.97 -11.59
C HIS A 99 -1.78 3.55 -11.23
N ASP A 100 -2.04 2.26 -11.42
CA ASP A 100 -3.33 1.65 -11.18
C ASP A 100 -3.27 0.77 -9.95
N VAL A 101 -4.36 0.78 -9.19
CA VAL A 101 -4.57 -0.04 -8.01
C VAL A 101 -5.99 -0.58 -8.07
N GLU A 102 -6.13 -1.90 -7.98
CA GLU A 102 -7.42 -2.57 -7.89
C GLU A 102 -7.55 -3.31 -6.57
N TYR A 103 -8.68 -3.10 -5.89
CA TYR A 103 -9.05 -3.81 -4.67
C TYR A 103 -10.18 -4.79 -5.00
N VAL A 104 -9.87 -6.09 -4.96
CA VAL A 104 -10.85 -7.14 -5.27
C VAL A 104 -11.36 -7.74 -3.96
N PHE A 105 -12.62 -7.46 -3.63
CA PHE A 105 -13.27 -7.99 -2.43
C PHE A 105 -14.05 -9.27 -2.75
N GLY A 106 -13.96 -10.24 -1.86
CA GLY A 106 -14.66 -11.51 -1.99
C GLY A 106 -14.73 -12.31 -0.70
N SER A 107 -15.00 -13.60 -0.83
CA SER A 107 -15.02 -14.57 0.26
C SER A 107 -13.92 -15.62 0.07
N MET A 108 -13.38 -16.12 1.17
CA MET A 108 -12.45 -17.26 1.17
C MET A 108 -13.15 -18.52 0.65
N SER A 109 -12.51 -19.26 -0.26
CA SER A 109 -13.01 -20.54 -0.78
C SER A 109 -13.32 -21.52 0.36
N ALA A 110 -14.44 -22.26 0.24
CA ALA A 110 -14.94 -23.18 1.26
C ALA A 110 -13.83 -24.04 1.88
#